data_AF-A0A504HH92-F1
#
_entry.id   AF-A0A504HH92-F1
#
_cell.length_a   1.000
_cell.length_b   1.000
_cell.length_c   1.000
_cell.angle_alpha   90.00
_cell.angle_beta   90.00
_cell.angle_gamma   90.00
#
_symmetry.space_group_name_H-M   'P 1'
#
loop_
_entity.id
_entity.type
_entity.pdbx_description
1 polymer ?
#
loop_
_entity_poly.entity_id
_entity_poly.type
_entity_poly.pdbx_seq_one_letter_code
_entity_poly.pdbx_strand_id
1 'polypeptide(L)'
;MNVVAPGVDDMANALRRYVVARAHGRSYPEYARYNSFIACWVASDEPEAAGRCEGRRFRRVRRPGLPWCRWLGGETTISADHALQAFFELQASEAHDWNRLLKEVSRDRRRALRDWKRSGREILALLRMQETHGPDVQMSTGLAAEFRMPGKGMRSLRKV
;
A
#
# COMPACT_ATOMS: atom_id res chain seq x y z
N MET A 1 -13.92 -0.23 22.23
CA MET A 1 -12.45 -0.22 22.18
C MET A 1 -12.01 1.10 21.55
N ASN A 2 -11.43 2.01 22.32
CA ASN A 2 -10.85 3.24 21.77
C ASN A 2 -9.57 2.87 21.02
N VAL A 3 -9.62 2.88 19.68
CA VAL A 3 -8.42 2.80 18.85
C VAL A 3 -7.75 4.16 18.92
N VAL A 4 -6.71 4.27 19.75
CA VAL A 4 -5.86 5.45 19.77
C VAL A 4 -5.28 5.60 18.37
N ALA A 5 -5.50 6.77 17.75
CA ALA A 5 -4.94 7.04 16.43
C ALA A 5 -3.40 6.88 16.52
N PRO A 6 -2.79 6.07 15.64
CA PRO A 6 -1.35 5.85 15.69
C PRO A 6 -0.63 7.19 15.50
N GLY A 7 0.47 7.38 16.21
CA GLY A 7 1.33 8.54 16.00
C GLY A 7 1.85 8.57 14.56
N VAL A 8 2.23 9.76 14.08
CA VAL A 8 2.79 9.92 12.72
C VAL A 8 4.00 8.99 12.51
N ASP A 9 4.79 8.76 13.56
CA ASP A 9 5.94 7.87 13.52
C ASP A 9 5.58 6.40 13.43
N ASP A 10 4.56 5.97 14.15
CA ASP A 10 4.05 4.60 14.07
C ASP A 10 3.52 4.32 12.66
N MET A 11 2.75 5.27 12.11
CA MET A 11 2.24 5.16 10.75
C MET A 11 3.34 5.17 9.70
N ALA A 12 4.39 5.98 9.87
CA ALA A 12 5.53 6.02 8.95
C ALA A 12 6.36 4.73 9.01
N ASN A 13 6.49 4.13 10.19
CA ASN A 13 7.14 2.83 10.37
C ASN A 13 6.29 1.69 9.78
N ALA A 14 4.98 1.71 10.01
CA ALA A 14 4.02 0.79 9.40
C ALA A 14 4.08 0.86 7.86
N LEU A 15 4.12 2.07 7.30
CA LEU A 15 4.27 2.32 5.86
C LEU A 15 5.54 1.66 5.32
N ARG A 16 6.68 1.88 5.96
CA ARG A 16 7.95 1.26 5.53
C ARG A 16 7.85 -0.27 5.56
N ARG A 17 7.32 -0.86 6.64
CA ARG A 17 7.14 -2.32 6.73
C ARG A 17 6.22 -2.84 5.63
N TYR A 18 5.14 -2.12 5.33
CA TYR A 18 4.18 -2.48 4.29
C TYR A 18 4.88 -2.53 2.91
N VAL A 19 5.62 -1.48 2.57
CA VAL A 19 6.32 -1.38 1.29
C VAL A 19 7.44 -2.42 1.18
N VAL A 20 8.20 -2.68 2.26
CA VAL A 20 9.20 -3.75 2.31
C VAL A 20 8.54 -5.12 2.04
N ALA A 21 7.44 -5.42 2.72
CA ALA A 21 6.72 -6.68 2.55
C ALA A 21 6.23 -6.86 1.10
N ARG A 22 5.68 -5.80 0.49
CA ARG A 22 5.23 -5.79 -0.91
C ARG A 22 6.38 -5.96 -1.90
N ALA A 23 7.46 -5.20 -1.74
CA ALA A 23 8.63 -5.25 -2.62
C ALA A 23 9.30 -6.62 -2.64
N HIS A 24 9.30 -7.33 -1.51
CA HIS A 24 9.82 -8.69 -1.41
C HIS A 24 8.79 -9.79 -1.67
N GLY A 25 7.52 -9.46 -1.93
CA GLY A 25 6.45 -10.44 -2.09
C GLY A 25 6.19 -11.30 -0.85
N ARG A 26 6.57 -10.83 0.35
CA ARG A 26 6.43 -11.57 1.61
C ARG A 26 5.13 -11.19 2.31
N SER A 27 4.12 -12.04 2.22
CA SER A 27 2.88 -11.87 2.99
C SER A 27 3.08 -12.26 4.45
N TYR A 28 2.30 -11.64 5.33
CA TYR A 28 2.27 -11.97 6.74
C TYR A 28 1.65 -13.36 6.93
N PRO A 29 2.31 -14.29 7.62
CA PRO A 29 1.83 -15.66 7.77
C PRO A 29 0.57 -15.71 8.63
N GLU A 30 -0.43 -16.48 8.20
CA GLU A 30 -1.66 -16.68 8.98
C GLU A 30 -1.50 -17.75 10.07
N TYR A 31 -0.53 -18.64 9.90
CA TYR A 31 -0.23 -19.73 10.82
C TYR A 31 1.22 -19.65 11.28
N ALA A 32 1.49 -20.20 12.46
CA ALA A 32 2.84 -20.37 12.96
C ALA A 32 2.99 -21.75 13.57
N ARG A 33 4.16 -22.36 13.37
CA ARG A 33 4.54 -23.65 13.94
C ARG A 33 5.64 -23.48 14.96
N TYR A 34 5.59 -24.24 16.05
CA TYR A 34 6.69 -24.25 17.00
C TYR A 34 7.86 -25.05 16.42
N ASN A 35 9.04 -24.43 16.36
CA ASN A 35 10.28 -25.11 16.01
C ASN A 35 11.06 -25.38 17.30
N SER A 36 11.16 -26.64 17.69
CA SER A 36 11.85 -27.07 18.91
C SER A 36 13.36 -26.85 18.86
N PHE A 37 13.97 -26.92 17.68
CA PHE A 37 15.43 -26.75 17.52
C PHE A 37 15.91 -25.35 17.91
N ILE A 38 15.11 -24.33 17.60
CA ILE A 38 15.39 -22.92 17.92
C ILE A 38 14.47 -22.36 19.02
N ALA A 39 13.68 -23.24 19.65
CA ALA A 39 12.71 -22.90 20.71
C ALA A 39 11.83 -21.67 20.39
N CYS A 40 11.36 -21.52 19.14
CA CYS A 40 10.58 -20.35 18.73
C CYS A 40 9.44 -20.68 17.75
N TRP A 41 8.46 -19.76 17.65
CA TRP A 41 7.37 -19.85 16.67
C TRP A 41 7.83 -19.30 15.32
N VAL A 42 7.72 -20.13 14.28
CA VAL A 42 8.12 -19.80 12.90
C VAL A 42 6.89 -19.69 12.03
N ALA A 43 6.92 -18.77 11.06
CA ALA A 43 5.91 -18.64 10.01
C ALA A 43 5.60 -19.99 9.35
N SER A 44 4.32 -20.25 9.11
CA SER A 44 3.84 -21.48 8.48
C SER A 44 2.59 -21.16 7.66
N ASP A 45 2.29 -22.03 6.68
CA ASP A 45 1.12 -21.90 5.83
C ASP A 45 -0.02 -22.83 6.32
N GLU A 46 -1.19 -22.66 5.71
CA GLU A 46 -2.37 -23.47 6.01
C GLU A 46 -2.18 -24.98 5.73
N PRO A 47 -1.60 -25.42 4.60
CA PRO A 47 -1.40 -26.86 4.36
C PRO A 47 -0.39 -27.50 5.32
N GLU A 48 0.65 -26.80 5.76
CA GLU A 48 1.51 -27.28 6.85
C GLU A 48 0.73 -27.43 8.15
N ALA A 49 -0.14 -26.45 8.48
CA ALA A 49 -0.95 -26.44 9.70
C ALA A 49 -2.07 -27.49 9.71
N ALA A 50 -2.61 -27.86 8.54
CA ALA A 50 -3.69 -28.85 8.39
C ALA A 50 -3.26 -30.31 8.61
N GLY A 51 -2.05 -30.56 9.14
CA GLY A 51 -1.67 -31.87 9.69
C GLY A 51 -0.79 -32.74 8.80
N ARG A 52 -0.14 -32.20 7.76
CA ARG A 52 0.90 -32.95 7.00
C ARG A 52 2.27 -32.95 7.68
N CYS A 53 2.45 -32.26 8.80
CA CYS A 53 3.72 -32.17 9.51
C CYS A 53 3.69 -32.88 10.88
N GLU A 54 4.09 -34.16 10.88
CA GLU A 54 4.79 -34.89 11.97
C GLU A 54 4.54 -34.41 13.43
N GLY A 55 3.28 -34.32 13.87
CA GLY A 55 2.95 -34.02 15.27
C GLY A 55 3.42 -32.65 15.81
N ARG A 56 3.79 -31.70 14.94
CA ARG A 56 4.23 -30.35 15.38
C ARG A 56 3.03 -29.52 15.85
N ARG A 57 3.25 -28.71 16.90
CA ARG A 57 2.21 -27.80 17.42
C ARG A 57 2.09 -26.56 16.53
N PHE A 58 0.87 -26.27 16.08
CA PHE A 58 0.52 -25.10 15.29
C PHE A 58 -0.33 -24.12 16.09
N ARG A 59 -0.25 -22.84 15.73
CA ARG A 59 -1.15 -21.79 16.19
C ARG A 59 -1.59 -20.93 15.02
N ARG A 60 -2.87 -20.55 14.99
CA ARG A 60 -3.38 -19.55 14.06
C ARG A 60 -3.06 -18.16 14.61
N VAL A 61 -2.32 -17.37 13.84
CA VAL A 61 -1.95 -15.99 14.19
C VAL A 61 -3.10 -15.04 13.89
N ARG A 62 -3.80 -15.28 12.77
CA ARG A 62 -5.00 -14.52 12.39
C ARG A 62 -6.18 -14.93 13.28
N ARG A 63 -6.76 -13.96 13.98
CA ARG A 63 -7.99 -14.16 14.76
C ARG A 63 -9.21 -14.01 13.85
N PRO A 64 -10.12 -15.00 13.79
CA PRO A 64 -11.37 -14.88 13.04
C PRO A 64 -12.17 -13.65 13.49
N GLY A 65 -12.80 -12.94 12.56
CA GLY A 65 -13.63 -11.77 12.84
C GLY A 65 -12.86 -10.46 13.12
N LEU A 66 -11.53 -10.49 13.23
CA LEU A 66 -10.72 -9.28 13.32
C LEU A 66 -10.13 -8.87 11.96
N PRO A 67 -9.98 -7.56 11.69
CA PRO A 67 -9.43 -7.09 10.44
C PRO A 67 -7.96 -7.54 10.30
N TRP A 68 -7.58 -7.89 9.07
CA TRP A 68 -6.28 -8.47 8.76
C TRP A 68 -5.75 -7.90 7.46
N CYS A 69 -4.53 -7.36 7.49
CA CYS A 69 -3.78 -6.96 6.32
C CYS A 69 -2.89 -8.12 5.86
N ARG A 70 -2.96 -8.49 4.58
CA ARG A 70 -2.11 -9.54 3.99
C ARG A 70 -0.61 -9.28 4.18
N TRP A 71 -0.19 -8.03 4.32
CA TRP A 71 1.23 -7.63 4.38
C TRP A 71 1.72 -7.30 5.80
N LEU A 72 0.83 -6.86 6.69
CA LEU A 72 1.16 -6.43 8.05
C LEU A 72 0.44 -7.21 9.15
N GLY A 73 -0.37 -8.20 8.80
CA GLY A 73 -1.12 -9.01 9.75
C GLY A 73 -2.21 -8.20 10.46
N GLY A 74 -2.18 -8.17 11.80
CA GLY A 74 -3.18 -7.46 12.60
C GLY A 74 -3.11 -5.93 12.53
N GLU A 75 -2.03 -5.38 11.98
CA GLU A 75 -1.90 -3.93 11.76
C GLU A 75 -2.54 -3.53 10.42
N THR A 76 -3.70 -2.89 10.50
CA THR A 76 -4.51 -2.53 9.32
C THR A 76 -4.52 -1.04 9.00
N THR A 77 -3.70 -0.25 9.69
CA THR A 77 -3.64 1.22 9.56
C THR A 77 -3.36 1.67 8.13
N ILE A 78 -2.45 0.99 7.42
CA ILE A 78 -2.14 1.29 6.01
C ILE A 78 -3.25 0.80 5.08
N SER A 79 -3.79 -0.40 5.29
CA SER A 79 -4.88 -0.94 4.46
C SER A 79 -6.21 -0.17 4.62
N ALA A 80 -6.44 0.43 5.78
CA ALA A 80 -7.61 1.24 6.06
C ALA A 80 -7.48 2.70 5.57
N ASP A 81 -6.27 3.16 5.21
CA ASP A 81 -6.06 4.51 4.70
C ASP A 81 -6.34 4.56 3.19
N HIS A 82 -7.56 4.99 2.83
CA HIS A 82 -8.00 5.08 1.44
C HIS A 82 -7.11 5.97 0.56
N ALA A 83 -6.50 7.02 1.11
CA ALA A 83 -5.62 7.88 0.32
C ALA A 83 -4.35 7.12 -0.06
N LEU A 84 -3.73 6.41 0.89
CA LEU A 84 -2.58 5.55 0.58
C LEU A 84 -2.94 4.43 -0.40
N GLN A 85 -4.11 3.79 -0.22
CA GLN A 85 -4.54 2.74 -1.16
C GLN A 85 -4.73 3.30 -2.58
N ALA A 86 -5.35 4.47 -2.74
CA ALA A 86 -5.49 5.13 -4.04
C ALA A 86 -4.13 5.47 -4.68
N PHE A 87 -3.17 5.94 -3.88
CA PHE A 87 -1.82 6.19 -4.35
C PHE A 87 -1.15 4.89 -4.85
N PHE A 88 -1.21 3.81 -4.07
CA PHE A 88 -0.59 2.54 -4.45
C PHE A 88 -1.22 1.91 -5.69
N GLU A 89 -2.54 2.00 -5.83
CA GLU A 89 -3.25 1.47 -7.00
C GLU A 89 -2.74 2.11 -8.30
N LEU A 90 -2.46 3.41 -8.27
CA LEU A 90 -1.98 4.14 -9.44
C LEU A 90 -0.46 4.03 -9.65
N GLN A 91 0.33 3.96 -8.57
CA GLN A 91 1.79 4.09 -8.63
C GLN A 91 2.56 2.78 -8.44
N ALA A 92 1.86 1.67 -8.15
CA ALA A 92 2.50 0.41 -7.77
C ALA A 92 1.78 -0.83 -8.31
N SER A 93 1.54 -0.84 -9.63
CA SER A 93 0.92 -1.96 -10.34
C SER A 93 1.87 -3.15 -10.48
N GLU A 94 3.17 -2.91 -10.67
CA GLU A 94 4.16 -3.96 -10.89
C GLU A 94 5.15 -4.13 -9.73
N ALA A 95 5.81 -5.28 -9.67
CA ALA A 95 6.80 -5.58 -8.63
C ALA A 95 7.97 -4.58 -8.60
N HIS A 96 8.37 -4.05 -9.76
CA HIS A 96 9.47 -3.09 -9.85
C HIS A 96 9.11 -1.71 -9.25
N ASP A 97 7.84 -1.31 -9.31
CA ASP A 97 7.36 -0.08 -8.68
C ASP A 97 7.49 -0.14 -7.16
N TRP A 98 7.18 -1.29 -6.55
CA TRP A 98 7.35 -1.49 -5.12
C TRP A 98 8.81 -1.34 -4.69
N ASN A 99 9.77 -1.77 -5.53
CA ASN A 99 11.19 -1.55 -5.28
C ASN A 99 11.59 -0.06 -5.40
N ARG A 100 10.99 0.70 -6.31
CA ARG A 100 11.17 2.17 -6.38
C ARG A 100 10.64 2.84 -5.11
N LEU A 101 9.41 2.54 -4.72
CA LEU A 101 8.79 3.08 -3.51
C LEU A 101 9.56 2.69 -2.25
N LEU A 102 10.14 1.49 -2.20
CA LEU A 102 11.00 1.05 -1.10
C LEU A 102 12.22 1.96 -0.92
N LYS A 103 12.85 2.37 -2.03
CA LYS A 103 13.98 3.31 -1.98
C LYS A 103 13.55 4.67 -1.44
N GLU A 104 12.39 5.17 -1.88
CA GLU A 104 11.85 6.46 -1.43
C GLU A 104 11.50 6.47 0.06
N VAL A 105 10.73 5.49 0.52
CA VAL A 105 10.31 5.40 1.93
C VAL A 105 11.49 5.10 2.85
N SER A 106 12.54 4.43 2.37
CA SER A 106 13.75 4.17 3.15
C SER A 106 14.63 5.40 3.31
N ARG A 107 14.59 6.35 2.36
CA ARG A 107 15.29 7.63 2.47
C ARG A 107 14.63 8.54 3.51
N ASP A 108 13.31 8.74 3.41
CA ASP A 108 12.53 9.51 4.38
C ASP A 108 11.08 9.04 4.43
N ARG A 109 10.80 8.14 5.37
CA ARG A 109 9.46 7.58 5.61
C ARG A 109 8.42 8.62 6.02
N ARG A 110 8.80 9.67 6.75
CA ARG A 110 7.84 10.69 7.23
C ARG A 110 7.41 11.56 6.06
N ARG A 111 8.37 11.97 5.24
CA ARG A 111 8.09 12.71 4.01
C ARG A 111 7.28 11.87 3.02
N ALA A 112 7.70 10.64 2.74
CA ALA A 112 6.96 9.72 1.87
C ALA A 112 5.52 9.56 2.32
N LEU A 113 5.28 9.32 3.62
CA LEU A 113 3.92 9.23 4.17
C LEU A 113 3.08 10.48 3.88
N ARG A 114 3.62 11.68 4.11
CA ARG A 114 2.90 12.94 3.87
C ARG A 114 2.61 13.15 2.39
N ASP A 115 3.63 12.99 1.55
CA ASP A 115 3.56 13.26 0.11
C ASP A 115 2.62 12.28 -0.58
N TRP A 116 2.70 10.99 -0.23
CA TRP A 116 1.83 9.95 -0.80
C TRP A 116 0.39 10.09 -0.31
N LYS A 117 0.14 10.43 0.96
CA LYS A 117 -1.22 10.73 1.45
C LYS A 117 -1.81 11.97 0.79
N ARG A 118 -0.99 12.97 0.47
CA ARG A 118 -1.44 14.14 -0.28
C ARG A 118 -1.83 13.74 -1.70
N SER A 119 -0.96 13.05 -2.44
CA SER A 119 -1.23 12.60 -3.81
C SER A 119 -2.46 11.67 -3.88
N GLY A 120 -2.59 10.75 -2.93
CA GLY A 120 -3.77 9.90 -2.80
C GLY A 120 -5.08 10.65 -2.60
N ARG A 121 -5.07 11.73 -1.81
CA ARG A 121 -6.25 12.61 -1.65
C ARG A 121 -6.57 13.37 -2.92
N GLU A 122 -5.56 13.81 -3.66
CA GLU A 122 -5.74 14.46 -4.96
C GLU A 122 -6.36 13.48 -5.98
N ILE A 123 -5.91 12.22 -6.02
CA ILE A 123 -6.50 11.15 -6.85
C ILE A 123 -7.98 10.92 -6.49
N LEU A 124 -8.28 10.75 -5.20
CA LEU A 124 -9.67 10.54 -4.75
C LEU A 124 -10.57 11.75 -5.06
N ALA A 125 -10.04 12.97 -4.95
CA ALA A 125 -10.78 14.18 -5.31
C ALA A 125 -11.11 14.22 -6.81
N LEU A 126 -10.14 13.87 -7.67
CA LEU A 126 -10.36 13.77 -9.11
C LEU A 126 -11.41 12.71 -9.47
N LEU A 127 -11.36 11.55 -8.83
CA LEU A 127 -12.36 10.49 -9.04
C LEU A 127 -13.77 10.93 -8.65
N ARG A 128 -13.93 11.60 -7.51
CA ARG A 128 -15.23 12.14 -7.07
C ARG A 128 -15.77 13.21 -8.03
N MET A 129 -14.88 14.07 -8.54
CA MET A 129 -15.26 15.05 -9.56
C MET A 129 -15.73 14.33 -10.82
N GLN A 130 -15.02 13.32 -11.30
CA GLN A 130 -15.42 12.53 -12.46
C GLN A 130 -16.77 11.84 -12.26
N GLU A 131 -17.02 11.25 -11.08
CA GLU A 131 -18.33 10.66 -10.73
C GLU A 131 -19.47 11.68 -10.80
N THR A 132 -19.22 12.92 -10.40
CA THR A 132 -20.22 14.00 -10.43
C THR A 132 -20.58 14.43 -11.87
N HIS A 133 -19.64 14.33 -12.81
CA HIS A 133 -19.83 14.74 -14.19
C HIS A 133 -20.23 13.60 -15.14
N GLY A 134 -20.22 12.35 -14.65
CA GLY A 134 -20.53 11.15 -15.43
C GLY A 134 -19.28 10.51 -16.05
N PRO A 135 -19.30 9.17 -16.30
CA PRO A 135 -18.12 8.40 -16.73
C PRO A 135 -17.55 8.83 -18.09
N ASP A 136 -18.36 9.50 -18.92
CA ASP A 136 -18.00 9.93 -20.27
C ASP A 136 -17.29 11.30 -20.31
N VAL A 137 -17.26 12.03 -19.19
CA VAL A 137 -16.56 13.32 -19.12
C VAL A 137 -15.10 13.08 -18.72
N GLN A 138 -14.23 13.02 -19.73
CA GLN A 138 -12.78 13.07 -19.50
C GLN A 138 -12.40 14.41 -18.90
N MET A 139 -12.13 14.43 -17.59
CA MET A 139 -11.55 15.58 -16.90
C MET A 139 -10.19 15.88 -17.55
N SER A 140 -10.10 17.05 -18.16
CA SER A 140 -8.92 17.44 -18.89
C SER A 140 -7.77 17.67 -17.91
N THR A 141 -6.89 16.69 -17.74
CA THR A 141 -5.63 16.89 -17.03
C THR A 141 -4.87 18.01 -17.73
N GLY A 142 -4.46 19.02 -16.97
CA GLY A 142 -4.12 20.38 -17.42
C GLY A 142 -2.95 20.54 -18.42
N LEU A 143 -2.44 19.45 -18.99
CA LEU A 143 -1.51 19.47 -20.13
C LEU A 143 -2.16 18.95 -21.41
N ALA A 144 -2.90 17.83 -21.35
CA ALA A 144 -3.57 17.26 -22.52
C ALA A 144 -4.70 18.17 -23.06
N ALA A 145 -5.31 18.97 -22.17
CA ALA A 145 -6.30 19.99 -22.55
C ALA A 145 -5.68 21.13 -23.37
N GLU A 146 -4.47 21.55 -22.99
CA GLU A 146 -3.81 22.73 -23.56
C GLU A 146 -3.34 22.49 -25.00
N PHE A 147 -3.01 21.23 -25.33
CA PHE A 147 -2.60 20.80 -26.67
C PHE A 147 -3.75 20.35 -27.58
N ARG A 148 -4.97 20.18 -27.06
CA ARG A 148 -6.16 19.89 -27.90
C ARG A 148 -6.70 21.15 -28.59
N MET A 149 -6.33 22.35 -28.15
CA MET A 149 -6.74 23.58 -28.83
C MET A 149 -5.94 23.76 -30.14
N PRO A 150 -6.60 23.83 -31.31
CA PRO A 150 -5.93 24.12 -32.57
C PRO A 150 -5.22 25.48 -32.46
N GLY A 151 -3.88 25.49 -32.57
CA GLY A 151 -3.05 26.70 -32.54
C GLY A 151 -2.04 26.81 -31.39
N LYS A 152 -2.09 25.94 -30.36
CA LYS A 152 -1.10 25.94 -29.24
C LYS A 152 -0.14 24.73 -29.29
N GLY A 153 0.45 24.45 -30.43
CA GLY A 153 1.53 23.47 -30.55
C GLY A 153 2.88 24.00 -30.02
N MET A 154 3.88 23.11 -29.88
CA MET A 154 5.25 23.30 -29.35
C MET A 154 6.07 24.51 -29.88
N ARG A 155 5.53 25.32 -30.81
CA ARG A 155 6.16 26.54 -31.34
C ARG A 155 6.03 27.77 -30.43
N SER A 156 5.19 27.72 -29.39
CA SER A 156 5.03 28.85 -28.44
C SER A 156 6.05 28.87 -27.30
N LEU A 157 6.94 27.86 -27.21
CA LEU A 157 8.09 27.91 -26.32
C LEU A 157 9.10 28.92 -26.87
N ARG A 158 8.93 30.19 -26.45
CA ARG A 158 9.89 31.27 -26.67
C ARG A 158 11.25 30.80 -26.12
N LYS A 159 12.25 30.68 -26.99
CA LYS A 159 13.65 30.62 -26.56
C LYS A 159 13.97 31.93 -25.82
N VAL A 160 14.74 31.79 -24.74
CA VAL A 160 15.44 32.89 -24.03
C VAL A 160 16.12 33.80 -25.04
#